data_AF-A0A978VK69-F1
#
_entry.id   AF-A0A978VK69-F1
#
_cell.length_a   1.000
_cell.length_b   1.000
_cell.length_c   1.000
_cell.angle_alpha   90.00
_cell.angle_beta   90.00
_cell.angle_gamma   90.00
#
_symmetry.space_group_name_H-M   'P 1'
#
loop_
_entity.id
_entity.type
_entity.pdbx_description
1 polymer ?
#
loop_
_entity_poly.entity_id
_entity_poly.type
_entity_poly.pdbx_seq_one_letter_code
_entity_poly.pdbx_strand_id
1 'polypeptide(L)'
;MAEVAVVIKGREVEYSSMLNLVKSMDLSSNSLYGEIPVELTSLKLQTLNLSNNHLVGEIPSNIGDMRWLESLDMSKNQLSGPIPRSFSNLTFLSYLNLSYNSFTGAFRGILSFQPSMSQAEKTSIWDLNSYQPRPWL
;
A
#
# COMPACT_ATOMS: atom_id res chain seq x y z
N MET A 1 5.21 6.41 -19.22
CA MET A 1 6.37 6.08 -18.37
C MET A 1 7.03 7.41 -18.04
N ALA A 2 6.92 7.87 -16.78
CA ALA A 2 7.53 9.12 -16.38
C ALA A 2 9.03 8.88 -16.21
N GLU A 3 9.83 9.50 -17.07
CA GLU A 3 11.29 9.42 -17.04
C GLU A 3 11.80 10.68 -16.33
N VAL A 4 12.32 10.52 -15.12
CA VAL A 4 12.99 11.61 -14.41
C VAL A 4 14.47 11.52 -14.75
N ALA A 5 14.90 12.33 -15.71
CA ALA A 5 16.31 12.46 -16.07
C ALA A 5 16.98 13.51 -15.16
N VAL A 6 17.94 13.07 -14.33
CA VAL A 6 18.83 13.98 -13.60
C VAL A 6 20.23 13.82 -14.21
N VAL A 7 20.62 14.82 -15.01
CA VAL A 7 21.90 14.79 -15.73
C VAL A 7 23.00 15.34 -14.82
N ILE A 8 23.90 14.47 -14.35
CA ILE A 8 25.12 14.87 -13.65
C ILE A 8 26.32 14.23 -14.35
N LYS A 9 27.18 15.07 -14.95
CA LYS A 9 28.50 14.70 -15.49
C LYS A 9 28.53 13.53 -16.50
N GLY A 10 27.59 13.51 -17.44
CA GLY A 10 27.71 12.70 -18.67
C GLY A 10 27.58 11.18 -18.49
N ARG A 11 27.06 10.71 -17.35
CA ARG A 11 26.62 9.31 -17.17
C ARG A 11 25.13 9.29 -16.85
N GLU A 12 24.33 8.90 -17.83
CA GLU A 12 22.88 8.70 -17.69
C GLU A 12 22.53 7.25 -17.25
N VAL A 13 23.54 6.47 -16.88
CA VAL A 13 23.43 5.02 -16.70
C VAL A 13 23.79 4.66 -15.26
N GLU A 14 22.75 4.42 -14.43
CA GLU A 14 22.66 3.34 -13.40
C GLU A 14 21.55 3.54 -12.34
N TYR A 15 20.79 4.64 -12.32
CA TYR A 15 19.75 4.81 -11.28
C TYR A 15 18.47 3.98 -11.52
N SER A 16 18.05 3.81 -12.78
CA SER A 16 16.92 2.94 -13.14
C SER A 16 17.19 1.47 -12.78
N SER A 17 18.44 1.03 -12.91
CA SER A 17 18.90 -0.30 -12.50
C SER A 17 18.84 -0.49 -10.97
N MET A 18 19.21 0.53 -10.19
CA MET A 18 19.11 0.50 -8.72
C MET A 18 17.67 0.48 -8.20
N LEU A 19 16.73 1.16 -8.87
CA LEU A 19 15.31 1.14 -8.49
C LEU A 19 14.69 -0.27 -8.59
N ASN A 20 15.24 -1.17 -9.41
CA ASN A 20 14.81 -2.58 -9.45
C ASN A 20 15.27 -3.41 -8.24
N LEU A 21 16.24 -2.92 -7.45
CA LEU A 21 16.74 -3.58 -6.23
C LEU A 21 15.96 -3.21 -4.97
N VAL A 22 15.30 -2.05 -4.96
CA VAL A 22 14.49 -1.66 -3.80
C VAL A 22 13.25 -2.56 -3.78
N LYS A 23 13.25 -3.52 -2.85
CA LYS A 23 12.13 -4.44 -2.63
C LYS A 23 11.23 -3.99 -1.49
N SER A 24 11.76 -3.21 -0.56
CA SER A 24 11.02 -2.74 0.60
C SER A 24 11.21 -1.24 0.76
N MET A 25 10.12 -0.54 1.02
CA MET A 25 10.10 0.86 1.36
C MET A 25 9.28 1.03 2.64
N ASP A 26 9.94 1.45 3.71
CA ASP A 26 9.31 1.80 4.98
C ASP A 26 9.43 3.31 5.21
N LEU A 27 8.30 3.99 5.17
CA LEU A 27 8.14 5.41 5.45
C LEU A 27 7.22 5.63 6.67
N SER A 28 7.00 4.59 7.47
CA SER A 28 6.07 4.65 8.58
C SER A 28 6.56 5.54 9.71
N SER A 29 5.61 6.03 10.52
CA SER A 29 5.90 6.85 11.71
C SER A 29 6.65 8.13 11.40
N ASN A 30 6.22 8.83 10.36
CA ASN A 30 6.69 10.16 9.98
C ASN A 30 5.55 11.18 10.05
N SER A 31 5.83 12.41 9.63
CA SER A 31 4.84 13.48 9.48
C SER A 31 4.53 13.74 8.00
N LEU A 32 4.57 12.71 7.14
CA LEU A 32 4.22 12.86 5.73
C LEU A 32 2.76 13.27 5.59
N TYR A 33 2.48 14.24 4.72
CA TYR A 33 1.16 14.81 4.51
C TYR A 33 0.89 14.99 3.01
N GLY A 34 -0.36 15.29 2.67
CA GLY A 34 -0.81 15.34 1.28
C GLY A 34 -1.24 13.98 0.76
N GLU A 35 -1.49 13.90 -0.54
CA GLU A 35 -1.97 12.69 -1.20
C GLU A 35 -0.83 11.71 -1.52
N ILE A 36 -1.18 10.43 -1.73
CA ILE A 36 -0.24 9.45 -2.25
C ILE A 36 0.01 9.76 -3.73
N PRO A 37 1.24 10.12 -4.14
CA PRO A 37 1.53 10.43 -5.54
C PRO A 37 1.40 9.18 -6.41
N VAL A 38 0.80 9.33 -7.60
CA VAL A 38 0.62 8.20 -8.55
C VAL A 38 1.97 7.61 -8.99
N GLU A 39 3.03 8.41 -8.96
CA GLU A 39 4.39 7.98 -9.26
C GLU A 39 4.87 6.86 -8.34
N LEU A 40 4.38 6.80 -7.08
CA LEU A 40 4.71 5.73 -6.14
C LEU A 40 4.27 4.35 -6.68
N THR A 41 3.19 4.30 -7.45
CA THR A 41 2.67 3.04 -7.99
C THR A 41 3.48 2.51 -9.16
N SER A 42 4.47 3.26 -9.64
CA SER A 42 5.41 2.81 -10.68
C SER A 42 6.59 2.01 -10.11
N LEU A 43 6.76 1.99 -8.79
CA LEU A 43 7.83 1.27 -8.12
C LEU A 43 7.55 -0.24 -8.08
N LYS A 44 8.61 -1.05 -8.26
CA LYS A 44 8.54 -2.51 -8.23
C LYS A 44 8.86 -3.08 -6.84
N LEU A 45 8.05 -2.68 -5.85
CA LEU A 45 8.20 -3.08 -4.45
C LEU A 45 7.52 -4.42 -4.16
N GLN A 46 8.07 -5.16 -3.20
CA GLN A 46 7.43 -6.29 -2.50
C GLN A 46 6.81 -5.85 -1.17
N THR A 47 7.35 -4.81 -0.53
CA THR A 47 6.82 -4.27 0.73
C THR A 47 6.74 -2.76 0.66
N LEU A 48 5.59 -2.23 1.04
CA LEU A 48 5.36 -0.80 1.18
C LEU A 48 4.66 -0.52 2.51
N ASN A 49 5.32 0.24 3.38
CA ASN A 49 4.76 0.67 4.65
C ASN A 49 4.69 2.21 4.70
N LEU A 50 3.47 2.75 4.64
CA LEU A 50 3.15 4.17 4.76
C LEU A 50 2.43 4.49 6.08
N SER A 51 2.36 3.52 7.00
CA SER A 51 1.51 3.63 8.18
C SER A 51 1.94 4.75 9.13
N ASN A 52 1.03 5.23 9.97
CA ASN A 52 1.32 6.21 11.01
C ASN A 52 1.91 7.52 10.44
N ASN A 53 1.16 8.16 9.55
CA ASN A 53 1.48 9.44 8.91
C ASN A 53 0.22 10.34 8.90
N HIS A 54 0.24 11.43 8.14
CA HIS A 54 -0.88 12.36 7.94
C HIS A 54 -1.34 12.40 6.48
N LEU A 55 -1.23 11.28 5.75
CA LEU A 55 -1.62 11.20 4.34
C LEU A 55 -3.15 11.32 4.20
N VAL A 56 -3.60 12.04 3.18
CA VAL A 56 -5.01 12.35 2.88
C VAL A 56 -5.37 11.93 1.46
N GLY A 57 -6.64 12.12 1.06
CA GLY A 57 -7.10 11.81 -0.30
C GLY A 57 -7.37 10.32 -0.53
N GLU A 58 -7.52 9.93 -1.79
CA GLU A 58 -7.82 8.55 -2.18
C GLU A 58 -6.56 7.72 -2.43
N ILE A 59 -6.67 6.39 -2.39
CA ILE A 59 -5.59 5.52 -2.89
C ILE A 59 -5.61 5.58 -4.43
N PRO A 60 -4.48 5.88 -5.10
CA PRO A 60 -4.42 5.90 -6.56
C PRO A 60 -4.87 4.57 -7.16
N SER A 61 -5.71 4.62 -8.19
CA SER A 61 -6.21 3.41 -8.85
C SER A 61 -5.10 2.59 -9.51
N ASN A 62 -3.95 3.20 -9.83
CA ASN A 62 -2.76 2.52 -10.32
C ASN A 62 -2.05 1.65 -9.28
N ILE A 63 -2.49 1.61 -8.01
CA ILE A 63 -1.91 0.72 -6.99
C ILE A 63 -1.89 -0.75 -7.44
N GLY A 64 -2.86 -1.18 -8.24
CA GLY A 64 -2.90 -2.53 -8.83
C GLY A 64 -1.80 -2.84 -9.85
N ASP A 65 -1.04 -1.84 -10.30
CA ASP A 65 0.12 -2.02 -11.18
C ASP A 65 1.35 -2.51 -10.40
N MET A 66 1.35 -2.37 -9.06
CA MET A 66 2.40 -2.86 -8.16
C MET A 66 2.26 -4.37 -7.89
N ARG A 67 2.20 -5.16 -8.97
CA ARG A 67 1.83 -6.60 -8.94
C ARG A 67 2.72 -7.48 -8.05
N TRP A 68 3.92 -7.02 -7.71
CA TRP A 68 4.87 -7.76 -6.88
C TRP A 68 4.71 -7.49 -5.38
N LEU A 69 3.79 -6.61 -4.97
CA LEU A 69 3.54 -6.35 -3.56
C LEU A 69 3.06 -7.61 -2.85
N GLU A 70 3.78 -7.96 -1.79
CA GLU A 70 3.48 -9.05 -0.86
C GLU A 70 2.92 -8.51 0.46
N SER A 71 3.31 -7.29 0.84
CA SER A 71 2.87 -6.61 2.06
C SER A 71 2.62 -5.12 1.83
N LEU A 72 1.44 -4.65 2.23
CA LEU A 72 1.04 -3.26 2.14
C LEU A 72 0.41 -2.79 3.46
N ASP A 73 1.02 -1.81 4.12
CA ASP A 73 0.44 -1.13 5.28
C ASP A 73 0.26 0.36 5.00
N MET A 74 -0.99 0.84 5.01
CA MET A 74 -1.36 2.25 4.91
C MET A 74 -2.17 2.71 6.13
N SER A 75 -2.14 1.94 7.23
CA SER A 75 -2.94 2.20 8.41
C SER A 75 -2.54 3.48 9.14
N LYS A 76 -3.43 4.01 9.98
CA LYS A 76 -3.18 5.22 10.80
C LYS A 76 -2.78 6.41 9.92
N ASN A 77 -3.65 6.74 8.98
CA ASN A 77 -3.57 7.92 8.13
C ASN A 77 -4.97 8.58 8.07
N GLN A 78 -5.16 9.53 7.17
CA GLN A 78 -6.43 10.22 6.92
C GLN A 78 -6.92 9.94 5.49
N LEU A 79 -6.55 8.78 4.91
CA LEU A 79 -6.97 8.38 3.58
C LEU A 79 -8.49 8.15 3.54
N SER A 80 -9.10 8.43 2.40
CA SER A 80 -10.56 8.45 2.23
C SER A 80 -10.97 7.93 0.86
N GLY A 81 -12.26 7.97 0.55
CA GLY A 81 -12.80 7.44 -0.70
C GLY A 81 -12.88 5.90 -0.72
N PRO A 82 -13.27 5.31 -1.87
CA PRO A 82 -13.41 3.87 -2.02
C PRO A 82 -12.07 3.17 -2.17
N ILE A 83 -11.98 1.90 -1.75
CA ILE A 83 -10.82 1.07 -2.07
C ILE A 83 -10.84 0.75 -3.57
N PRO A 84 -9.78 1.06 -4.33
CA PRO A 84 -9.74 0.82 -5.76
C PRO A 84 -9.97 -0.65 -6.13
N ARG A 85 -10.80 -0.90 -7.14
CA ARG A 85 -11.05 -2.27 -7.64
C ARG A 85 -9.77 -2.95 -8.14
N SER A 86 -8.78 -2.16 -8.57
CA SER A 86 -7.47 -2.62 -9.03
C SER A 86 -6.63 -3.33 -7.97
N PHE A 87 -7.01 -3.26 -6.68
CA PHE A 87 -6.47 -4.16 -5.65
C PHE A 87 -6.59 -5.63 -6.05
N SER A 88 -7.55 -5.99 -6.92
CA SER A 88 -7.67 -7.29 -7.57
C SER A 88 -6.41 -7.81 -8.24
N ASN A 89 -5.57 -6.89 -8.72
CA ASN A 89 -4.41 -7.21 -9.53
C ASN A 89 -3.17 -7.47 -8.66
N LEU A 90 -3.26 -7.24 -7.34
CA LEU A 90 -2.21 -7.50 -6.37
C LEU A 90 -2.20 -8.99 -5.98
N THR A 91 -1.93 -9.86 -6.95
CA THR A 91 -2.10 -11.31 -6.81
C THR A 91 -1.13 -11.97 -5.83
N PHE A 92 -0.04 -11.29 -5.45
CA PHE A 92 0.95 -11.75 -4.47
C PHE A 92 0.73 -11.19 -3.06
N LEU A 93 -0.27 -10.30 -2.88
CA LEU A 93 -0.48 -9.63 -1.60
C LEU A 93 -0.95 -10.62 -0.53
N SER A 94 -0.14 -10.75 0.51
CA SER A 94 -0.37 -11.65 1.64
C SER A 94 -0.74 -10.90 2.92
N TYR A 95 -0.31 -9.63 3.02
CA TYR A 95 -0.61 -8.75 4.14
C TYR A 95 -1.14 -7.42 3.62
N LEU A 96 -2.30 -7.00 4.15
CA LEU A 96 -2.90 -5.70 3.87
C LEU A 96 -3.47 -5.11 5.15
N ASN A 97 -3.04 -3.90 5.50
CA ASN A 97 -3.59 -3.16 6.61
C ASN A 97 -3.99 -1.75 6.18
N LEU A 98 -5.29 -1.48 6.22
CA LEU A 98 -5.91 -0.20 5.88
C LEU A 98 -6.62 0.45 7.07
N SER A 99 -6.46 -0.12 8.28
CA SER A 99 -7.15 0.32 9.50
C SER A 99 -6.81 1.76 9.89
N TYR A 100 -7.67 2.38 10.70
CA TYR A 100 -7.47 3.77 11.15
C TYR A 100 -7.29 4.75 9.97
N ASN A 101 -8.24 4.72 9.04
CA ASN A 101 -8.42 5.66 7.93
C ASN A 101 -9.92 5.98 7.80
N SER A 102 -10.29 6.82 6.83
CA SER A 102 -11.66 7.28 6.55
C SER A 102 -12.23 6.71 5.23
N PHE A 103 -11.88 5.47 4.88
CA PHE A 103 -12.36 4.83 3.64
C PHE A 103 -13.88 4.65 3.65
N THR A 104 -14.49 4.80 2.48
CA THR A 104 -15.93 4.65 2.26
C THR A 104 -16.23 3.51 1.29
N GLY A 105 -17.48 3.04 1.27
CA GLY A 105 -17.89 1.93 0.40
C GLY A 105 -17.66 0.54 0.99
N ALA A 106 -18.36 -0.45 0.41
CA ALA A 106 -18.41 -1.79 0.97
C ALA A 106 -17.14 -2.60 0.61
N PHE A 107 -16.42 -3.06 1.64
CA PHE A 107 -15.38 -4.12 1.58
C PHE A 107 -15.84 -5.42 0.89
N ARG A 108 -17.13 -5.55 0.56
CA ARG A 108 -17.75 -6.70 -0.10
C ARG A 108 -17.12 -7.07 -1.45
N GLY A 109 -16.47 -6.13 -2.14
CA GLY A 109 -15.72 -6.41 -3.37
C GLY A 109 -14.33 -7.01 -3.13
N ILE A 110 -13.76 -6.86 -1.93
CA ILE A 110 -12.43 -7.39 -1.59
C ILE A 110 -12.49 -8.82 -1.06
N LEU A 111 -13.60 -9.22 -0.44
CA LEU A 111 -13.77 -10.60 0.07
C LEU A 111 -13.86 -11.66 -1.05
N SER A 112 -14.00 -11.26 -2.31
CA SER A 112 -13.78 -12.15 -3.47
C SER A 112 -12.31 -12.29 -3.87
N PHE A 113 -11.39 -11.47 -3.33
CA PHE A 113 -9.95 -11.61 -3.53
C PHE A 113 -9.37 -12.53 -2.48
N GLN A 114 -9.32 -13.83 -2.78
CA GLN A 114 -8.51 -14.74 -2.00
C GLN A 114 -7.79 -15.74 -2.89
N PRO A 115 -6.47 -15.59 -3.06
CA PRO A 115 -5.62 -16.72 -3.36
C PRO A 115 -5.53 -17.58 -2.09
N SER A 116 -6.13 -18.77 -2.13
CA SER A 116 -5.83 -19.93 -1.27
C SER A 116 -6.11 -19.96 0.25
N MET A 117 -6.63 -18.93 0.92
CA MET A 117 -6.87 -19.04 2.39
C MET A 117 -8.20 -19.68 2.80
N SER A 118 -8.18 -20.42 3.92
CA SER A 118 -9.33 -21.14 4.49
C SER A 118 -10.32 -20.19 5.18
N GLN A 119 -11.61 -20.54 5.25
CA GLN A 119 -12.69 -19.68 5.79
C GLN A 119 -12.47 -19.20 7.23
N ALA A 120 -11.67 -19.92 8.02
CA ALA A 120 -11.37 -19.61 9.41
C ALA A 120 -10.35 -18.48 9.60
N GLU A 121 -9.44 -18.26 8.64
CA GLU A 121 -8.45 -17.17 8.70
C GLU A 121 -9.08 -15.82 8.28
N LYS A 122 -10.21 -15.87 7.57
CA LYS A 122 -10.91 -14.72 6.98
C LYS A 122 -11.54 -13.79 8.02
N THR A 123 -11.91 -14.31 9.19
CA THR A 123 -12.62 -13.55 10.24
C THR A 123 -11.69 -12.89 11.26
N SER A 124 -10.39 -13.20 11.23
CA SER A 124 -9.42 -12.70 12.24
C SER A 124 -8.53 -11.56 11.72
N ILE A 125 -8.34 -11.46 10.40
CA ILE A 125 -7.38 -10.52 9.79
C ILE A 125 -8.05 -9.24 9.26
N TRP A 126 -9.36 -9.27 8.97
CA TRP A 126 -10.06 -8.21 8.23
C TRP A 126 -11.07 -7.40 9.03
N ASP A 127 -11.13 -7.60 10.34
CA ASP A 127 -12.04 -6.84 11.19
C ASP A 127 -11.39 -5.53 11.62
N LEU A 128 -11.59 -4.49 10.80
CA LEU A 128 -11.04 -3.15 10.99
C LEU A 128 -11.53 -2.44 12.27
N ASN A 129 -12.41 -3.06 13.06
CA ASN A 129 -12.97 -2.50 14.29
C ASN A 129 -12.73 -3.31 15.57
N SER A 130 -11.98 -4.43 15.57
CA SER A 130 -11.84 -5.27 16.78
C SER A 130 -10.49 -5.28 17.48
N TYR A 131 -9.52 -4.44 17.09
CA TYR A 131 -8.33 -4.25 17.93
C TYR A 131 -8.56 -3.19 19.02
N GLN A 132 -9.17 -3.60 20.13
CA GLN A 132 -9.03 -2.91 21.41
C GLN A 132 -7.60 -3.14 21.92
N PRO A 133 -6.83 -2.10 22.29
CA PRO A 133 -5.53 -2.30 22.90
C PRO A 133 -5.72 -3.08 24.21
N ARG A 134 -5.07 -4.24 24.33
CA ARG A 134 -5.00 -4.95 25.60
C ARG A 134 -4.31 -4.02 26.61
N PRO A 135 -4.93 -3.70 27.75
CA PRO A 135 -4.22 -3.01 28.81
C PRO A 135 -3.12 -3.93 29.35
N TRP A 136 -1.93 -3.36 29.53
CA TRP A 136 -0.77 -4.05 30.10
C TRP A 136 -1.09 -4.59 31.49
N LEU A 137 -1.16 -5.91 31.61
CA LEU A 137 -0.86 -6.68 32.81
C LEU A 137 -0.15 -7.97 32.38
#